data_AF-A0AA49Q8R6-F1
#
_entry.id   AF-A0AA49Q8R6-F1
#
_cell.length_a   1.000
_cell.length_b   1.000
_cell.length_c   1.000
_cell.angle_alpha   90.00
_cell.angle_beta   90.00
_cell.angle_gamma   90.00
#
_symmetry.space_group_name_H-M   'P 1'
#
loop_
_entity.id
_entity.type
_entity.pdbx_description
1 polymer ?
#
loop_
_entity_poly.entity_id
_entity_poly.type
_entity_poly.pdbx_seq_one_letter_code
_entity_poly.pdbx_strand_id
1 'polypeptide(L)' 'MTDLTTSDLRSRTVDDLMAQHPATMAVFNAFGVDSCCGAHRTVHEAAIADLVDETALLDALARAMAEAR' A
#
# COMPACT_ATOMS: atom_id res chain seq x y z
N MET A 1 12.11 18.96 1.20
CA MET A 1 12.22 17.83 0.27
C MET A 1 11.52 16.69 0.97
N THR A 2 10.29 16.40 0.55
CA THR A 2 9.28 15.71 1.36
C THR A 2 9.73 14.27 1.63
N ASP A 3 10.01 14.00 2.90
CA ASP A 3 10.27 12.66 3.42
C ASP A 3 8.96 11.88 3.27
N LEU A 4 8.80 11.15 2.16
CA LEU A 4 7.74 10.16 1.96
C LEU A 4 7.98 9.02 2.95
N THR A 5 7.72 9.30 4.22
CA THR A 5 7.83 8.31 5.29
C THR A 5 6.68 7.33 5.16
N THR A 6 6.90 6.12 5.65
CA THR A 6 5.90 5.06 5.87
C THR A 6 4.58 5.57 6.45
N SER A 7 4.59 6.71 7.17
CA SER A 7 3.39 7.36 7.69
C SER A 7 2.46 7.95 6.62
N ASP A 8 2.98 8.44 5.49
CA ASP A 8 2.18 9.01 4.39
C ASP A 8 1.42 7.91 3.63
N LEU A 9 2.07 6.76 3.45
CA LEU A 9 1.50 5.59 2.77
C LEU A 9 0.27 5.03 3.49
N ARG A 10 0.27 5.05 4.83
CA ARG A 10 -0.87 4.60 5.64
C ARG A 10 -2.16 5.35 5.33
N SER A 11 -2.05 6.67 5.13
CA SER A 11 -3.18 7.57 4.91
C SER A 11 -3.64 7.63 3.45
N ARG A 12 -2.85 7.08 2.52
CA ARG A 12 -3.24 6.98 1.11
C ARG A 12 -4.16 5.80 0.88
N THR A 13 -5.03 5.95 -0.11
CA THR A 13 -5.91 4.86 -0.53
C THR A 13 -5.17 3.86 -1.40
N VAL A 14 -5.62 2.61 -1.36
CA VAL A 14 -5.06 1.54 -2.19
C VAL A 14 -5.18 1.91 -3.68
N ASP A 15 -6.31 2.48 -4.10
CA ASP A 15 -6.53 2.97 -5.47
C ASP A 15 -5.52 4.06 -5.89
N ASP A 16 -5.31 5.07 -5.05
CA ASP A 16 -4.38 6.17 -5.33
C ASP A 16 -2.94 5.68 -5.48
N LEU A 17 -2.53 4.73 -4.64
CA LEU A 17 -1.21 4.10 -4.74
C LEU A 17 -1.06 3.22 -5.97
N MET A 18 -2.07 2.44 -6.34
CA MET A 18 -2.03 1.64 -7.56
C MET A 18 -2.04 2.51 -8.82
N ALA A 19 -2.78 3.62 -8.81
CA ALA A 19 -2.84 4.57 -9.92
C ALA A 19 -1.51 5.31 -10.13
N GLN A 20 -0.84 5.73 -9.06
CA GLN A 20 0.48 6.38 -9.13
C GLN A 20 1.63 5.39 -9.34
N HIS A 21 1.54 4.22 -8.71
CA HIS A 21 2.58 3.21 -8.69
C HIS A 21 1.98 1.82 -8.95
N PRO A 22 1.77 1.42 -10.21
CA PRO A 22 1.18 0.12 -10.55
C PRO A 22 1.99 -1.08 -10.01
N ALA A 23 3.28 -0.90 -9.72
CA ALA A 23 4.11 -1.91 -9.06
C ALA A 23 3.61 -2.29 -7.65
N THR A 24 2.92 -1.38 -6.95
CA THR A 24 2.33 -1.64 -5.63
C THR A 24 1.18 -2.66 -5.68
N MET A 25 0.52 -2.81 -6.83
CA MET A 25 -0.56 -3.79 -7.01
C MET A 25 -0.08 -5.23 -6.75
N ALA A 26 1.16 -5.56 -7.15
CA ALA A 26 1.76 -6.86 -6.87
C ALA A 26 1.99 -7.09 -5.37
N VAL A 27 2.32 -6.03 -4.62
CA VAL A 27 2.49 -6.07 -3.17
C VAL A 27 1.15 -6.33 -2.48
N PHE A 28 0.12 -5.56 -2.81
CA PHE A 28 -1.22 -5.78 -2.24
C PHE A 28 -1.74 -7.20 -2.50
N ASN A 29 -1.56 -7.69 -3.73
CA ASN A 29 -1.95 -9.05 -4.08
C ASN A 29 -1.13 -10.13 -3.34
N ALA A 30 0.17 -9.91 -3.12
CA ALA A 30 1.02 -10.84 -2.37
C ALA A 30 0.66 -10.90 -0.88
N PHE A 31 0.21 -9.78 -0.31
CA PHE A 31 -0.23 -9.67 1.07
C PHE A 31 -1.69 -10.10 1.28
N GLY A 32 -2.44 -10.38 0.20
CA GLY A 32 -3.84 -10.77 0.28
C GLY A 32 -4.79 -9.62 0.63
N VAL A 33 -4.37 -8.38 0.39
CA VAL A 33 -5.21 -7.19 0.59
C VAL A 33 -6.29 -7.17 -0.49
N ASP A 34 -7.56 -7.15 -0.10
CA ASP A 34 -8.68 -7.15 -1.04
C ASP A 34 -8.84 -5.76 -1.68
N SER A 35 -8.06 -5.54 -2.74
CA SER A 35 -8.07 -4.33 -3.54
C SER A 35 -9.30 -4.23 -4.46
N CYS A 36 -10.15 -5.27 -4.54
CA CYS A 36 -11.32 -5.30 -5.40
C CYS A 36 -12.56 -4.66 -4.73
N CYS A 37 -12.75 -4.87 -3.43
CA CYS A 37 -13.78 -4.18 -2.64
C CYS A 37 -13.20 -3.04 -1.76
N GLY A 38 -11.90 -3.07 -1.48
CA GLY A 38 -11.21 -2.15 -0.57
C GLY A 38 -10.44 -1.01 -1.25
N ALA A 39 -10.54 -0.81 -2.57
CA ALA A 39 -9.76 0.19 -3.31
C ALA A 39 -9.86 1.62 -2.71
N HIS A 40 -11.02 1.99 -2.19
CA HIS A 40 -11.26 3.30 -1.56
C HIS A 40 -10.77 3.40 -0.11
N ARG A 41 -10.37 2.27 0.51
CA ARG A 41 -9.84 2.25 1.87
C ARG A 41 -8.40 2.71 1.87
N THR A 42 -8.00 3.29 2.99
CA THR A 42 -6.60 3.58 3.24
C THR A 42 -5.80 2.29 3.43
N VAL A 43 -4.48 2.32 3.19
CA VAL A 43 -3.61 1.17 3.42
C VAL A 43 -3.73 0.67 4.86
N HIS A 44 -3.86 1.59 5.82
CA HIS A 44 -4.06 1.25 7.23
C HIS A 44 -5.39 0.48 7.46
N GLU A 45 -6.50 0.98 6.91
CA GLU A 45 -7.79 0.32 7.03
C GLU A 45 -7.83 -1.05 6.33
N ALA A 46 -7.19 -1.15 5.17
CA ALA A 46 -7.07 -2.39 4.42
C ALA A 46 -6.24 -3.43 5.21
N ALA A 47 -5.11 -3.01 5.78
CA ALA A 47 -4.28 -3.88 6.63
C ALA A 47 -5.06 -4.41 7.84
N ILE A 48 -5.85 -3.56 8.51
CA ILE A 48 -6.68 -3.98 9.65
C ILE A 48 -7.81 -4.91 9.21
N ALA A 49 -8.50 -4.58 8.13
CA ALA A 49 -9.64 -5.35 7.63
C ALA A 49 -9.23 -6.76 7.19
N ASP A 50 -8.09 -6.87 6.53
CA ASP A 50 -7.57 -8.12 5.99
C ASP A 50 -6.61 -8.83 6.98
N LEU A 51 -6.48 -8.30 8.21
CA LEU A 51 -5.65 -8.83 9.30
C LEU A 51 -4.18 -9.03 8.90
N VAL A 52 -3.66 -8.12 8.09
CA VAL A 52 -2.30 -8.15 7.55
C VAL A 52 -1.37 -7.31 8.41
N ASP A 53 -0.09 -7.69 8.44
CA ASP A 53 0.93 -6.89 9.12
C ASP A 53 1.15 -5.58 8.35
N GLU A 54 0.57 -4.51 8.87
CA GLU A 54 0.68 -3.16 8.34
C GLU A 54 2.15 -2.74 8.17
N THR A 55 3.03 -3.08 9.12
CA THR A 55 4.43 -2.65 9.06
C THR A 55 5.15 -3.34 7.90
N ALA A 56 4.93 -4.65 7.75
CA ALA A 56 5.50 -5.41 6.65
C ALA A 56 4.93 -4.98 5.28
N LEU A 57 3.63 -4.69 5.21
CA LEU A 57 2.99 -4.18 4.00
C LEU A 57 3.59 -2.83 3.58
N LEU A 58 3.74 -1.90 4.52
CA LEU A 58 4.28 -0.58 4.23
C LEU A 58 5.76 -0.62 3.80
N ASP A 59 6.57 -1.49 4.40
CA ASP A 59 7.97 -1.70 3.99
C ASP A 59 8.05 -2.25 2.57
N ALA A 60 7.22 -3.26 2.25
CA ALA A 60 7.13 -3.82 0.91
C ALA A 60 6.65 -2.80 -0.13
N LEU A 61 5.68 -1.95 0.22
CA LEU A 61 5.21 -0.86 -0.64
C LEU A 61 6.32 0.17 -0.89
N ALA A 62 6.98 0.64 0.17
CA ALA A 62 8.10 1.57 0.09
C ALA A 62 9.21 1.04 -0.84
N ARG A 63 9.52 -0.26 -0.71
CA ARG A 63 10.52 -0.93 -1.52
C ARG A 63 10.10 -1.08 -2.98
N ALA A 64 8.87 -1.50 -3.24
CA ALA A 64 8.34 -1.63 -4.61
C ALA A 64 8.33 -0.28 -5.35
N MET A 65 8.00 0.82 -4.66
CA MET A 65 8.07 2.16 -5.26
C MET A 65 9.52 2.61 -5.51
N ALA A 66 10.47 2.22 -4.66
CA ALA A 66 11.88 2.54 -4.84
C ALA A 66 12.53 1.73 -5.99
N GLU A 67 12.12 0.47 -6.17
CA GLU A 67 12.61 -0.42 -7.24
C GLU A 67 11.98 -0.12 -8.60
N ALA A 68 10.79 0.50 -8.64
CA ALA A 68 10.11 0.92 -9.87
C ALA A 68 10.66 2.24 -10.47
N ARG A 69 11.78 2.74 -9.97
CA ARG A 69 12.43 4.00 -10.39
C ARG A 69 13.35 3.84 -11.59
#